data_AF-A0AAD1U9T6-F1
#
_entry.id   AF-A0AAD1U9T6-F1
#
_cell.length_a   1.000
_cell.length_b   1.000
_cell.length_c   1.000
_cell.angle_alpha   90.00
_cell.angle_beta   90.00
_cell.angle_gamma   90.00
#
_symmetry.space_group_name_H-M   'P 1'
#
loop_
_entity.id
_entity.type
_entity.pdbx_description
1 polymer ?
#
loop_
_entity_poly.entity_id
_entity_poly.type
_entity_poly.pdbx_seq_one_letter_code
_entity_poly.pdbx_strand_id
1 'polypeptide(L)'
;MKKIASYIGNSIRKADLFPQKVSLTYRGKPFFQTLGGGLLSMIITVIVIGYSARLFMIMIEKEDTAKALNTVFIDLQSYGQSYELNNDTFQFPFTSLDTSTGEFYFDPSYITVSISQETNYYDLKIGARSSQEEVRPFSLCGGRFPTVNENFNDTRNILMQTAQCPLNNSFSVQGSYFSEIYKQVTMTVSKCNNSTS
;
A
#
# COMPACT_ATOMS: atom_id res chain seq x y z
N MET A 1 -8.99 59.19 6.51
CA MET A 1 -8.24 58.01 5.99
C MET A 1 -7.03 57.58 6.84
N LYS A 2 -6.19 58.48 7.40
CA LYS A 2 -5.01 58.10 8.21
C LYS A 2 -5.29 57.22 9.46
N LYS A 3 -6.47 57.36 10.08
CA LYS A 3 -6.85 56.57 11.27
C LYS A 3 -7.14 55.09 10.97
N ILE A 4 -7.67 54.78 9.78
CA ILE A 4 -8.04 53.41 9.40
C ILE A 4 -6.78 52.60 9.06
N ALA A 5 -5.82 53.21 8.36
CA ALA A 5 -4.52 52.59 8.07
C ALA A 5 -3.72 52.24 9.35
N SER A 6 -3.79 53.11 10.37
CA SER A 6 -3.18 52.85 11.68
C SER A 6 -3.85 51.67 12.41
N TYR A 7 -5.18 51.58 12.35
CA TYR A 7 -5.93 50.49 12.98
C TYR A 7 -5.65 49.14 12.32
N ILE A 8 -5.63 49.10 10.99
CA ILE A 8 -5.32 47.88 10.22
C ILE A 8 -3.87 47.44 10.46
N GLY A 9 -2.91 48.38 10.47
CA GLY A 9 -1.50 48.07 10.72
C GLY A 9 -1.24 47.48 12.12
N ASN A 10 -1.99 47.91 13.14
CA ASN A 10 -1.87 47.37 14.49
C ASN A 10 -2.47 45.97 14.64
N SER A 11 -3.55 45.65 13.91
CA SER A 11 -4.14 44.31 13.92
C SER A 11 -3.26 43.29 13.19
N ILE A 12 -2.68 43.66 12.04
CA ILE A 12 -1.77 42.78 11.27
C ILE A 12 -0.53 42.42 12.10
N ARG A 13 0.01 43.38 12.87
CA ARG A 13 1.15 43.16 13.78
C ARG A 13 0.87 42.16 14.92
N LYS A 14 -0.39 41.97 15.31
CA LYS A 14 -0.77 41.00 16.35
C LYS A 14 -1.04 39.60 15.80
N ALA A 15 -1.30 39.48 14.49
CA ALA A 15 -1.56 38.22 13.82
C ALA A 15 -0.28 37.55 13.27
N ASP A 16 0.87 38.24 13.34
CA ASP A 16 2.16 37.71 12.93
C ASP A 16 2.67 36.69 13.97
N LEU A 17 2.55 35.41 13.63
CA LEU A 17 2.69 34.25 14.51
C LEU A 17 4.14 33.75 14.66
N PHE A 18 5.15 34.54 14.28
CA PHE A 18 6.55 34.15 14.49
C PHE A 18 6.94 34.31 15.98
N PRO A 19 7.26 33.21 16.70
CA PRO A 19 7.51 33.24 18.15
C PRO A 19 8.86 33.86 18.53
N GLN A 20 9.75 34.10 17.57
CA GLN A 20 10.99 34.82 17.79
C GLN A 20 11.03 36.07 16.92
N LYS A 21 11.01 37.24 17.58
CA LYS A 21 11.37 38.51 16.95
C LYS A 21 12.86 38.43 16.65
N VAL A 22 13.23 37.97 15.46
CA VAL A 22 14.61 38.03 15.00
C VAL A 22 14.97 39.51 14.91
N SER A 23 15.62 40.05 15.93
CA SER A 23 16.00 41.46 15.99
C SER A 23 17.26 41.66 15.15
N LEU A 24 17.13 41.69 13.82
CA LEU A 24 18.17 42.23 12.95
C LEU A 24 18.16 43.76 13.08
N THR A 25 19.04 44.27 13.94
CA THR A 25 19.37 45.69 14.04
C THR A 25 20.35 46.05 12.93
N TYR A 26 19.91 46.80 11.92
CA TYR A 26 20.82 47.41 10.95
C TYR A 26 21.03 48.88 11.32
N ARG A 27 22.26 49.24 11.70
CA ARG A 27 22.66 50.61 12.10
C ARG A 27 21.83 51.21 13.26
N GLY A 28 21.56 50.42 14.30
CA GLY A 28 20.95 50.92 15.54
C GLY A 28 19.48 51.32 15.46
N LYS A 29 18.80 51.06 14.33
CA LYS A 29 17.35 51.26 14.17
C LYS A 29 16.64 49.90 14.07
N PRO A 30 15.49 49.69 14.72
CA PRO A 30 14.74 48.45 14.61
C PRO A 30 14.19 48.31 13.18
N PHE A 31 14.72 47.37 12.39
CA PHE A 31 14.43 47.27 10.96
C PHE A 31 13.11 46.53 10.62
N PHE A 32 12.41 45.95 11.60
CA PHE A 32 11.16 45.24 11.33
C PHE A 32 9.93 46.16 11.40
N GLN A 33 9.80 46.98 10.36
CA GLN A 33 8.59 47.75 10.05
C GLN A 33 8.21 47.65 8.57
N THR A 34 8.66 46.63 7.83
CA THR A 34 8.21 46.44 6.45
C THR A 34 6.85 45.74 6.44
N LEU A 35 5.80 46.56 6.36
CA LEU A 35 4.40 46.14 6.20
C LEU A 35 4.23 45.11 5.08
N GLY A 36 5.09 45.14 4.05
CA GLY A 36 5.11 44.17 2.95
C GLY A 36 5.50 42.74 3.35
N GLY A 37 6.41 42.55 4.32
CA GLY A 37 6.82 41.21 4.77
C GLY A 37 5.69 40.49 5.50
N GLY A 38 4.97 41.21 6.37
CA GLY A 38 3.79 40.67 7.07
C GLY A 38 2.61 40.39 6.13
N LEU A 39 2.47 41.17 5.05
CA LEU A 39 1.42 40.94 4.05
C LEU A 39 1.72 39.68 3.21
N LEU A 40 2.98 39.48 2.84
CA LEU A 40 3.43 38.28 2.13
C LEU A 40 3.28 37.01 3.00
N SER A 41 3.69 37.06 4.27
CA SER A 41 3.54 35.92 5.19
C SER A 41 2.07 35.58 5.43
N MET A 42 1.21 36.59 5.54
CA MET A 42 -0.24 36.40 5.67
C MET A 42 -0.83 35.70 4.44
N ILE A 43 -0.44 36.10 3.23
CA ILE A 43 -0.91 35.46 1.98
C ILE A 43 -0.50 33.98 1.94
N ILE A 44 0.77 33.68 2.23
CA ILE A 44 1.26 32.29 2.25
C ILE A 44 0.49 31.45 3.27
N THR A 45 0.26 32.01 4.45
CA THR A 45 -0.46 31.32 5.53
C THR A 45 -1.91 30.99 5.12
N VAL A 46 -2.60 31.93 4.46
CA VAL A 46 -3.96 31.71 3.94
C VAL A 46 -3.98 30.60 2.88
N ILE A 47 -2.99 30.55 1.99
CA ILE A 47 -2.89 29.49 0.96
C ILE A 47 -2.69 28.12 1.61
N VAL A 48 -1.79 28.01 2.58
CA VAL A 48 -1.49 26.75 3.28
C VAL A 48 -2.72 26.25 4.06
N ILE A 49 -3.41 27.15 4.77
CA ILE A 49 -4.63 26.79 5.51
C ILE A 49 -5.75 26.36 4.54
N GLY A 50 -5.95 27.10 3.45
CA GLY A 50 -6.96 26.76 2.44
C GLY A 50 -6.72 25.41 1.78
N TYR A 51 -5.47 25.11 1.43
CA TYR A 51 -5.09 23.81 0.86
C TYR A 51 -5.28 22.67 1.88
N SER A 52 -4.89 22.89 3.14
CA SER A 52 -5.04 21.91 4.22
C SER A 52 -6.51 21.61 4.52
N ALA A 53 -7.37 22.64 4.54
CA ALA A 53 -8.80 22.48 4.74
C ALA A 53 -9.45 21.67 3.60
N ARG A 54 -9.05 21.92 2.34
CA ARG A 54 -9.50 21.12 1.19
C ARG A 54 -9.10 19.66 1.31
N LEU A 55 -7.85 19.37 1.68
CA LEU A 55 -7.37 18.00 1.92
C LEU A 55 -8.17 17.30 3.02
N PHE A 56 -8.49 18.02 4.10
CA PHE A 56 -9.27 17.49 5.21
C PHE A 56 -10.71 17.15 4.79
N MET A 57 -11.35 17.99 3.97
CA MET A 57 -12.68 17.68 3.41
C MET A 57 -12.63 16.44 2.51
N ILE A 58 -11.67 16.36 1.58
CA ILE A 58 -11.49 15.18 0.71
C ILE A 58 -11.30 13.91 1.55
N MET A 59 -10.58 13.99 2.67
CA MET A 59 -10.38 12.86 3.58
C MET A 59 -11.67 12.43 4.30
N ILE A 60 -12.51 13.38 4.71
CA ILE A 60 -13.81 13.10 5.37
C ILE A 60 -14.82 12.56 4.36
N GLU A 61 -14.92 13.17 3.19
CA GLU A 61 -15.90 12.85 2.15
C GLU A 61 -15.53 11.58 1.38
N LYS A 62 -14.28 11.10 1.51
CA LYS A 62 -13.75 9.93 0.81
C LYS A 62 -13.91 10.00 -0.72
N GLU A 63 -14.00 11.20 -1.29
CA GLU A 63 -14.26 11.40 -2.73
C GLU A 63 -13.09 10.96 -3.64
N ASP A 64 -11.85 10.94 -3.12
CA ASP A 64 -10.66 10.62 -3.90
C ASP A 64 -9.93 9.41 -3.31
N THR A 65 -10.40 8.21 -3.68
CA THR A 65 -9.79 6.93 -3.29
C THR A 65 -8.44 6.69 -3.97
N ALA A 66 -8.05 7.47 -4.98
CA ALA A 66 -6.74 7.32 -5.63
C ALA A 66 -5.56 7.76 -4.72
N LYS A 67 -5.84 8.56 -3.68
CA LYS A 67 -4.85 8.94 -2.65
C LYS A 67 -4.92 8.08 -1.38
N ALA A 68 -6.01 7.36 -1.18
CA ALA A 68 -6.04 6.28 -0.21
C ALA A 68 -5.27 5.10 -0.81
N LEU A 69 -4.49 4.37 -0.01
CA LEU A 69 -3.96 3.07 -0.44
C LEU A 69 -5.10 2.30 -1.10
N ASN A 70 -4.87 1.81 -2.32
CA ASN A 70 -5.83 1.04 -3.11
C ASN A 70 -6.02 -0.36 -2.47
N THR A 71 -6.46 -0.40 -1.23
CA THR A 71 -6.97 -1.60 -0.57
C THR A 71 -8.37 -1.79 -1.11
N VAL A 72 -8.48 -2.59 -2.18
CA VAL A 72 -9.77 -3.07 -2.67
C VAL A 72 -10.30 -4.02 -1.59
N PHE A 73 -11.20 -3.51 -0.75
CA PHE A 73 -11.95 -4.35 0.18
C PHE A 73 -13.03 -5.07 -0.62
N ILE A 74 -12.75 -6.32 -0.99
CA ILE A 74 -13.74 -7.22 -1.61
C ILE A 74 -14.48 -7.92 -0.48
N ASP A 75 -15.78 -7.63 -0.36
CA ASP A 75 -16.63 -8.34 0.59
C ASP A 75 -17.01 -9.72 0.04
N LEU A 76 -16.27 -10.74 0.48
CA LEU A 76 -16.51 -12.14 0.15
C LEU A 76 -17.61 -12.79 1.00
N GLN A 77 -18.29 -12.04 1.88
CA GLN A 77 -19.34 -12.60 2.75
C GLN A 77 -20.64 -12.89 2.00
N SER A 78 -20.86 -12.31 0.81
CA SER A 78 -22.03 -12.61 0.01
C SER A 78 -21.92 -14.03 -0.55
N TYR A 79 -22.85 -14.89 -0.15
CA TYR A 79 -22.94 -16.29 -0.59
C TYR A 79 -22.90 -16.36 -2.13
N GLY A 80 -21.92 -17.09 -2.67
CA GLY A 80 -21.77 -17.33 -4.11
C GLY A 80 -20.81 -16.40 -4.85
N GLN A 81 -20.29 -15.33 -4.22
CA GLN A 81 -19.24 -14.50 -4.85
C GLN A 81 -17.86 -15.16 -4.66
N SER A 82 -17.35 -15.77 -5.73
CA SER A 82 -15.95 -16.21 -5.81
C SER A 82 -15.12 -15.15 -6.50
N TYR A 83 -14.00 -14.77 -5.90
CA TYR A 83 -13.01 -13.91 -6.54
C TYR A 83 -11.94 -14.77 -7.21
N GLU A 84 -11.86 -14.70 -8.53
CA GLU A 84 -10.84 -15.40 -9.31
C GLU A 84 -9.50 -14.65 -9.21
N LEU A 85 -8.47 -15.38 -8.79
CA LEU A 85 -7.09 -14.94 -8.81
C LEU A 85 -6.48 -15.43 -10.13
N ASN A 86 -6.45 -14.53 -11.09
CA ASN A 86 -5.92 -14.70 -12.42
C ASN A 86 -4.71 -13.80 -12.64
N ASN A 87 -3.99 -14.02 -13.75
CA ASN A 87 -2.76 -13.29 -14.08
C ASN A 87 -2.94 -11.77 -14.04
N ASP A 88 -4.15 -11.28 -14.27
CA ASP A 88 -4.46 -9.85 -14.33
C ASP A 88 -4.89 -9.27 -12.98
N THR A 89 -5.38 -10.10 -12.05
CA THR A 89 -5.95 -9.66 -10.77
C THR A 89 -5.00 -9.87 -9.60
N PHE A 90 -4.29 -10.99 -9.57
CA PHE A 90 -3.40 -11.33 -8.46
C PHE A 90 -2.33 -12.35 -8.86
N GLN A 91 -1.07 -11.89 -8.89
CA GLN A 91 0.11 -12.76 -9.01
C GLN A 91 0.94 -12.62 -7.73
N PHE A 92 1.31 -13.73 -7.11
CA PHE A 92 2.20 -13.74 -5.94
C PHE A 92 3.53 -14.43 -6.29
N PRO A 93 4.56 -13.65 -6.70
CA PRO A 93 5.90 -14.19 -6.91
C PRO A 93 6.54 -14.60 -5.58
N PHE A 94 7.33 -15.66 -5.61
CA PHE A 94 8.18 -16.04 -4.49
C PHE A 94 9.57 -16.48 -4.95
N THR A 95 10.58 -16.25 -4.11
CA THR A 95 11.97 -16.69 -4.29
C THR A 95 12.60 -16.92 -2.92
N SER A 96 13.72 -17.64 -2.87
CA SER A 96 14.59 -17.67 -1.69
C SER A 96 15.69 -16.61 -1.77
N LEU A 97 16.18 -16.21 -0.60
CA LEU A 97 17.35 -15.36 -0.41
C LEU A 97 18.45 -16.21 0.24
N ASP A 98 19.61 -16.26 -0.40
CA ASP A 98 20.81 -16.81 0.22
C ASP A 98 21.43 -15.76 1.13
N THR A 99 21.44 -16.06 2.42
CA THR A 99 21.94 -15.13 3.45
C THR A 99 23.47 -14.99 3.43
N SER A 100 24.19 -15.89 2.77
CA SER A 100 25.65 -15.86 2.70
C SER A 100 26.17 -15.00 1.55
N THR A 101 25.56 -15.11 0.37
CA THR A 101 25.92 -14.33 -0.82
C THR A 101 25.09 -13.06 -0.99
N GLY A 102 23.91 -13.01 -0.37
CA GLY A 102 22.93 -11.94 -0.57
C GLY A 102 22.16 -12.06 -1.89
N GLU A 103 22.28 -13.18 -2.60
CA GLU A 103 21.67 -13.40 -3.90
C GLU A 103 20.28 -14.06 -3.79
N PHE A 104 19.39 -13.71 -4.72
CA PHE A 104 18.06 -14.31 -4.82
C PHE A 104 18.06 -15.40 -5.88
N TYR A 105 17.84 -16.64 -5.46
CA TYR A 105 17.64 -17.78 -6.35
C TYR A 105 16.64 -18.74 -5.73
N PHE A 106 16.08 -19.63 -6.54
CA PHE A 106 15.23 -20.73 -6.08
C PHE A 106 15.90 -22.06 -6.43
N ASP A 107 16.24 -22.86 -5.42
CA ASP A 107 16.83 -24.19 -5.61
C ASP A 107 15.92 -25.27 -5.00
N PRO A 108 15.29 -26.13 -5.83
CA PRO A 108 14.41 -27.19 -5.37
C PRO A 108 15.14 -28.29 -4.56
N SER A 109 16.47 -28.29 -4.56
CA SER A 109 17.28 -29.24 -3.79
C SER A 109 17.26 -28.96 -2.29
N TYR A 110 17.06 -27.69 -1.90
CA TYR A 110 17.06 -27.27 -0.48
C TYR A 110 15.65 -27.06 0.08
N ILE A 111 14.72 -26.60 -0.76
CA ILE A 111 13.34 -26.29 -0.36
C ILE A 111 12.34 -26.88 -1.35
N THR A 112 11.26 -27.43 -0.80
CA THR A 112 10.07 -27.80 -1.55
C THR A 112 8.96 -26.80 -1.22
N VAL A 113 8.43 -26.17 -2.25
CA VAL A 113 7.25 -25.32 -2.15
C VAL A 113 6.08 -26.09 -2.75
N SER A 114 4.94 -26.08 -2.06
CA SER A 114 3.68 -26.60 -2.58
C SER A 114 2.62 -25.51 -2.44
N ILE A 115 1.86 -25.29 -3.49
CA ILE A 115 0.72 -24.38 -3.49
C ILE A 115 -0.50 -25.23 -3.75
N SER A 116 -1.47 -25.19 -2.85
CA SER A 116 -2.72 -25.90 -3.01
C SER A 116 -3.92 -24.98 -2.80
N GLN A 117 -5.00 -25.28 -3.51
CA GLN A 117 -6.30 -24.70 -3.23
C GLN A 117 -7.11 -25.71 -2.44
N GLU A 118 -7.57 -25.29 -1.27
CA GLU A 118 -8.45 -26.08 -0.44
C GLU A 118 -9.87 -25.57 -0.56
N THR A 119 -10.79 -26.44 -0.97
CA THR A 119 -12.22 -26.16 -1.01
C THR A 119 -12.92 -26.97 0.07
N ASN A 120 -13.44 -26.27 1.06
CA ASN A 120 -14.22 -26.83 2.16
C ASN A 120 -15.71 -26.68 1.86
N TYR A 121 -16.42 -27.81 1.92
CA TYR A 121 -17.86 -27.89 1.83
C TYR A 121 -18.42 -28.18 3.23
N TYR A 122 -19.30 -27.30 3.71
CA TYR A 122 -20.00 -27.46 4.98
C TYR A 122 -21.49 -27.74 4.74
N ASP A 123 -21.92 -28.94 5.12
CA ASP A 123 -23.33 -29.31 5.06
C ASP A 123 -24.04 -28.87 6.33
N LEU A 124 -24.86 -27.81 6.24
CA LEU A 124 -25.63 -27.27 7.35
C LEU A 124 -26.68 -28.24 7.91
N LYS A 125 -27.12 -29.24 7.13
CA LYS A 125 -28.17 -30.19 7.54
C LYS A 125 -27.58 -31.33 8.38
N ILE A 126 -26.36 -31.74 8.07
CA ILE A 126 -25.69 -32.89 8.70
C ILE A 126 -24.62 -32.44 9.72
N GLY A 127 -24.14 -31.19 9.62
CA GLY A 127 -23.05 -30.67 10.45
C GLY A 127 -21.69 -31.29 10.10
N ALA A 128 -21.55 -31.80 8.87
CA ALA A 128 -20.34 -32.46 8.38
C ALA A 128 -19.51 -31.52 7.50
N ARG A 129 -18.19 -31.75 7.49
CA ARG A 129 -17.23 -31.06 6.60
C ARG A 129 -16.57 -32.05 5.66
N SER A 130 -16.49 -31.66 4.40
CA SER A 130 -15.67 -32.32 3.39
C SER A 130 -14.69 -31.31 2.82
N SER A 131 -13.45 -31.72 2.59
CA SER A 131 -12.41 -30.88 2.00
C SER A 131 -11.86 -31.54 0.74
N GLN A 132 -11.63 -30.74 -0.29
CA GLN A 132 -10.94 -31.13 -1.51
C GLN A 132 -9.71 -30.25 -1.67
N GLU A 133 -8.56 -30.90 -1.82
CA GLU A 133 -7.28 -30.23 -2.05
C GLU A 133 -6.84 -30.43 -3.49
N GLU A 134 -6.48 -29.34 -4.16
CA GLU A 134 -5.90 -29.37 -5.49
C GLU A 134 -4.52 -28.69 -5.47
N VAL A 135 -3.47 -29.50 -5.66
CA VAL A 135 -2.09 -29.01 -5.74
C VAL A 135 -1.83 -28.41 -7.11
N ARG A 136 -1.23 -27.23 -7.16
CA ARG A 136 -0.89 -26.51 -8.38
C ARG A 136 0.62 -26.44 -8.59
N PRO A 137 1.12 -26.78 -9.78
CA PRO A 137 2.54 -26.63 -10.09
C PRO A 137 2.90 -25.14 -10.24
N PHE A 138 4.20 -24.83 -10.22
CA PHE A 138 4.73 -23.48 -10.42
C PHE A 138 5.91 -23.50 -11.39
N SER A 139 6.21 -22.35 -11.98
CA SER A 139 7.33 -22.13 -12.89
C SER A 139 7.90 -20.72 -12.72
N LEU A 140 9.03 -20.45 -13.36
CA LEU A 140 9.56 -19.09 -13.46
C LEU A 140 8.50 -18.12 -13.99
N CYS A 141 8.43 -16.95 -13.35
CA CYS A 141 7.48 -15.91 -13.74
C CYS A 141 7.84 -15.34 -15.11
N GLY A 142 6.89 -15.32 -16.05
CA GLY A 142 7.09 -14.90 -17.45
C GLY A 142 7.23 -13.39 -17.69
N GLY A 143 7.88 -12.64 -16.80
CA GLY A 143 8.20 -11.21 -16.97
C GLY A 143 6.99 -10.25 -17.04
N ARG A 144 5.76 -10.74 -16.85
CA ARG A 144 4.52 -9.94 -16.91
C ARG A 144 3.92 -9.72 -15.54
N PHE A 145 4.65 -9.01 -14.69
CA PHE A 145 4.04 -8.39 -13.52
C PHE A 145 3.45 -7.04 -13.92
N PRO A 146 2.24 -6.69 -13.43
CA PRO A 146 1.75 -5.33 -13.57
C PRO A 146 2.75 -4.39 -12.88
N THR A 147 3.46 -3.61 -13.69
CA THR A 147 4.43 -2.62 -13.23
C THR A 147 3.69 -1.53 -12.49
N VAL A 148 3.60 -1.67 -11.16
CA VAL A 148 3.23 -0.57 -10.27
C VAL A 148 4.38 0.43 -10.32
N ASN A 149 4.26 1.42 -11.22
CA ASN A 149 5.20 2.52 -11.53
C ASN A 149 6.46 2.18 -12.37
N GLU A 150 6.62 2.93 -13.47
CA GLU A 150 7.71 2.86 -14.44
C GLU A 150 9.07 3.41 -13.93
N ASN A 151 9.13 3.92 -12.69
CA ASN A 151 10.33 4.59 -12.13
C ASN A 151 11.13 3.74 -11.12
N PHE A 152 10.89 2.43 -11.03
CA PHE A 152 11.56 1.54 -10.07
C PHE A 152 12.68 0.73 -10.75
N ASN A 153 13.82 1.36 -11.01
CA ASN A 153 14.95 0.74 -11.71
C ASN A 153 15.78 -0.23 -10.83
N ASP A 154 16.15 -1.33 -11.48
CA ASP A 154 17.17 -2.35 -11.18
C ASP A 154 16.90 -3.47 -10.17
N THR A 155 16.58 -3.22 -8.90
CA THR A 155 16.51 -4.33 -7.91
C THR A 155 15.27 -5.21 -8.02
N ARG A 156 14.13 -4.67 -8.48
CA ARG A 156 12.92 -5.48 -8.74
C ARG A 156 13.05 -6.38 -9.96
N ASN A 157 13.81 -5.97 -10.97
CA ASN A 157 13.97 -6.76 -12.20
C ASN A 157 14.72 -8.07 -11.94
N ILE A 158 15.73 -8.07 -11.04
CA ILE A 158 16.45 -9.27 -10.65
C ILE A 158 15.55 -10.22 -9.83
N LEU A 159 14.82 -9.68 -8.85
CA LEU A 159 13.84 -10.44 -8.06
C LEU A 159 12.77 -11.10 -8.92
N MET A 160 12.34 -10.43 -9.99
CA MET A 160 11.30 -10.94 -10.90
C MET A 160 11.81 -11.99 -11.89
N GLN A 161 13.10 -12.00 -12.21
CA GLN A 161 13.71 -13.00 -13.09
C GLN A 161 13.92 -14.35 -12.40
N THR A 162 14.17 -14.35 -11.09
CA THR A 162 14.38 -15.57 -10.29
C THR A 162 13.13 -16.03 -9.53
N ALA A 163 12.08 -15.22 -9.53
CA ALA A 163 10.81 -15.55 -8.91
C ALA A 163 10.08 -16.71 -9.61
N GLN A 164 9.44 -17.52 -8.78
CA GLN A 164 8.51 -18.56 -9.17
C GLN A 164 7.07 -18.06 -9.02
N CYS A 165 6.22 -18.50 -9.93
CA CYS A 165 4.80 -18.18 -10.02
C CYS A 165 3.99 -19.46 -10.24
N PRO A 166 2.77 -19.57 -9.72
CA PRO A 166 1.92 -20.71 -10.03
C PRO A 166 1.64 -20.81 -11.54
N LEU A 167 1.62 -22.05 -12.04
CA LEU A 167 1.21 -22.38 -13.40
C LEU A 167 -0.32 -22.46 -13.43
N ASN A 168 -0.94 -21.83 -14.44
CA ASN A 168 -2.40 -21.71 -14.56
C ASN A 168 -3.02 -21.07 -13.31
N ASN A 169 -2.85 -19.75 -13.18
CA ASN A 169 -3.46 -18.92 -12.13
C ASN A 169 -4.99 -18.88 -12.29
N SER A 170 -5.67 -19.96 -11.94
CA SER A 170 -7.13 -20.04 -11.83
C SER A 170 -7.49 -20.39 -10.39
N PHE A 171 -6.84 -19.73 -9.43
CA PHE A 171 -7.28 -19.86 -8.05
C PHE A 171 -8.56 -19.05 -7.87
N SER A 172 -9.35 -19.43 -6.88
CA SER A 172 -10.50 -18.64 -6.47
C SER A 172 -10.56 -18.60 -4.95
N VAL A 173 -10.77 -17.41 -4.42
CA VAL A 173 -11.04 -17.20 -2.99
C VAL A 173 -12.54 -16.96 -2.84
N GLN A 174 -13.16 -17.64 -1.89
CA GLN A 174 -14.61 -17.59 -1.73
C GLN A 174 -15.01 -17.80 -0.28
N GLY A 175 -15.95 -16.97 0.18
CA GLY A 175 -16.65 -17.18 1.44
C GLY A 175 -15.80 -16.92 2.68
N SER A 176 -16.36 -17.33 3.82
CA SER A 176 -15.73 -17.26 5.14
C SER A 176 -15.62 -18.67 5.72
N TYR A 177 -14.87 -18.86 6.81
CA TYR A 177 -14.73 -20.17 7.43
C TYR A 177 -16.05 -20.86 7.82
N PHE A 178 -17.14 -20.10 7.95
CA PHE A 178 -18.47 -20.58 8.32
C PHE A 178 -19.46 -20.68 7.15
N SER A 179 -19.07 -20.34 5.91
CA SER A 179 -19.95 -20.50 4.76
C SER A 179 -20.03 -21.95 4.29
N GLU A 180 -21.11 -22.29 3.57
CA GLU A 180 -21.29 -23.65 3.00
C GLU A 180 -20.16 -24.02 2.03
N ILE A 181 -19.59 -23.04 1.34
CA ILE A 181 -18.40 -23.19 0.50
C ILE A 181 -17.37 -22.19 1.00
N TYR A 182 -16.19 -22.69 1.37
CA TYR A 182 -15.03 -21.90 1.75
C TYR A 182 -13.84 -22.31 0.89
N LYS A 183 -13.24 -21.36 0.16
CA LYS A 183 -12.07 -21.62 -0.68
C LYS A 183 -10.89 -20.78 -0.21
N GLN A 184 -9.77 -21.43 0.03
CA GLN A 184 -8.52 -20.79 0.40
C GLN A 184 -7.35 -21.31 -0.43
N VAL A 185 -6.34 -20.47 -0.58
CA VAL A 185 -5.06 -20.84 -1.21
C VAL A 185 -4.03 -20.96 -0.10
N THR A 186 -3.41 -22.13 0.00
CA THR A 186 -2.38 -22.43 1.00
C THR A 186 -1.05 -22.62 0.31
N MET A 187 -0.03 -21.94 0.82
CA MET A 187 1.35 -22.12 0.39
C MET A 187 2.12 -22.78 1.52
N THR A 188 2.65 -23.97 1.26
CA THR A 188 3.48 -24.71 2.21
C THR A 188 4.92 -24.70 1.73
N VAL A 189 5.83 -24.28 2.60
CA VAL A 189 7.26 -24.32 2.35
C VAL A 189 7.86 -25.33 3.33
N SER A 190 8.50 -26.36 2.79
CA SER A 190 9.17 -27.39 3.57
C SER A 190 10.64 -27.49 3.17
N LYS A 191 11.49 -27.80 4.14
CA LYS A 191 12.91 -28.07 3.89
C LYS A 191 13.06 -29.47 3.33
N CYS A 192 13.86 -29.63 2.28
CA CYS A 192 14.24 -30.95 1.78
C CYS A 192 15.10 -31.64 2.84
N ASN A 193 14.61 -32.74 3.40
CA ASN A 193 15.46 -33.65 4.15
C ASN A 193 16.30 -34.41 3.13
N ASN A 194 17.61 -34.20 3.15
CA ASN A 194 18.54 -34.93 2.31
C ASN A 194 18.61 -36.39 2.79
N SER A 195 17.55 -37.18 2.55
CA SER A 195 17.58 -38.62 2.71
C SER A 195 18.13 -39.18 1.41
N THR A 196 19.45 -39.21 1.32
CA THR A 196 20.14 -40.10 0.39
C THR A 196 19.69 -41.52 0.73
N SER A 197 18.79 -42.08 -0.08
CA SER A 197 18.52 -43.51 -0.17
C SER A 197 19.25 -44.08 -1.37
#